data_AF-A0A8E2B550-F1
#
_entry.id   AF-A0A8E2B550-F1
#
_cell.length_a   1.000
_cell.length_b   1.000
_cell.length_c   1.000
_cell.angle_alpha   90.00
_cell.angle_beta   90.00
_cell.angle_gamma   90.00
#
_symmetry.space_group_name_H-M   'P 1'
#
loop_
_entity.id
_entity.type
_entity.pdbx_description
1 polymer ?
#
loop_
_entity_poly.entity_id
_entity_poly.type
_entity_poly.pdbx_seq_one_letter_code
_entity_poly.pdbx_strand_id
1 'polypeptide(L)'
;MEDGSGLSKQEQEQIRRESLSTYFQKSATVVRESAKRFEHEYARPGMNMLLTAYERHPVRSSFLGVLFALSILPTLAFIGFSLFVFTTCIFIALTGAIIVSAAVVLACSVPFVAILVVLLCFSLFMTGSGIGAYLFFRLLVLVRNDGARAGIAGWTRETKTRIRSPASQPQQQVKEDTNEEHALDEDAASDGSDTFTAVSAVVFDQPVKSEPSEGSGEELGIPDLSLKEVQ
;
A
#
# COMPACT_ATOMS: atom_id res chain seq x y z
N MET A 1 -4.49 26.26 28.92
CA MET A 1 -4.64 24.80 29.09
C MET A 1 -4.43 24.17 27.73
N GLU A 2 -3.21 24.28 27.20
CA GLU A 2 -2.78 23.77 25.89
C GLU A 2 -1.26 23.61 25.98
N ASP A 3 -0.76 22.52 26.58
CA ASP A 3 0.67 22.19 26.46
C ASP A 3 1.01 20.72 26.83
N GLY A 4 0.09 19.79 26.57
CA GLY A 4 0.27 18.36 26.88
C GLY A 4 0.61 17.46 25.68
N SER A 5 0.43 17.94 24.44
CA SER A 5 0.54 17.10 23.24
C SER A 5 1.93 17.08 22.59
N GLY A 6 2.86 17.93 23.05
CA GLY A 6 4.23 17.99 22.52
C GLY A 6 5.16 16.90 23.05
N LEU A 7 4.99 16.48 24.31
CA LEU A 7 5.86 15.50 24.98
C LEU A 7 5.69 14.09 24.41
N SER A 8 4.47 13.69 24.03
CA SER A 8 4.21 12.34 23.49
C SER A 8 4.85 12.10 22.12
N LYS A 9 4.99 13.14 21.28
CA LYS A 9 5.67 13.01 19.97
C LYS A 9 7.16 12.77 20.12
N GLN A 10 7.82 13.47 21.05
CA GLN A 10 9.25 13.27 21.28
C GLN A 10 9.54 11.88 21.86
N GLU A 11 8.73 11.43 22.82
CA GLU A 11 8.86 10.09 23.38
C GLU A 11 8.62 9.00 22.34
N GLN A 12 7.62 9.17 21.47
CA GLN A 12 7.33 8.22 20.39
C GLN A 12 8.45 8.16 19.34
N GLU A 13 9.07 9.30 19.01
CA GLU A 13 10.26 9.32 18.14
C GLU A 13 11.47 8.64 18.80
N GLN A 14 11.64 8.82 20.11
CA GLN A 14 12.71 8.19 20.85
C GLN A 14 12.54 6.66 20.88
N ILE A 15 11.34 6.17 21.20
CA ILE A 15 11.00 4.74 21.16
C ILE A 15 11.21 4.15 19.74
N ARG A 16 10.82 4.90 18.69
CA ARG A 16 11.06 4.49 17.29
C ARG A 16 12.56 4.38 16.97
N ARG A 17 13.38 5.31 17.44
CA ARG A 17 14.84 5.25 17.23
C ARG A 17 15.48 4.09 17.99
N GLU A 18 15.07 3.87 19.23
CA GLU A 18 15.57 2.78 20.08
C GLU A 18 15.20 1.41 19.49
N SER A 19 13.96 1.23 19.04
CA SER A 19 13.53 0.01 18.35
C SER A 19 14.32 -0.24 17.06
N LEU A 20 14.49 0.77 16.20
CA LEU A 20 15.31 0.65 14.98
C LEU A 20 16.75 0.25 15.31
N SER A 21 17.36 0.88 16.32
CA SER A 21 18.72 0.53 16.75
C SER A 21 18.82 -0.91 17.25
N THR A 22 17.78 -1.38 17.96
CA THR A 22 17.69 -2.77 18.46
C THR A 22 17.58 -3.75 17.30
N TYR A 23 16.79 -3.46 16.26
CA TYR A 23 16.72 -4.28 15.04
C TYR A 23 18.07 -4.35 14.32
N PHE A 24 18.76 -3.21 14.15
CA PHE A 24 20.10 -3.21 13.55
C PHE A 24 21.09 -4.02 14.38
N GLN A 25 21.05 -3.89 15.71
CA GLN A 25 21.93 -4.65 16.59
C GLN A 25 21.65 -6.15 16.50
N LYS A 26 20.38 -6.56 16.47
CA LYS A 26 19.97 -7.95 16.32
C LYS A 26 20.41 -8.51 14.95
N SER A 27 20.12 -7.81 13.86
CA SER A 27 20.56 -8.22 12.52
C SER A 27 22.08 -8.31 12.43
N ALA A 28 22.81 -7.35 13.00
CA ALA A 28 24.26 -7.39 13.05
C ALA A 28 24.79 -8.58 13.87
N THR A 29 24.14 -8.93 14.98
CA THR A 29 24.53 -10.13 15.76
C THR A 29 24.30 -11.42 14.98
N VAL A 30 23.19 -11.55 14.24
CA VAL A 30 22.90 -12.72 13.41
C VAL A 30 23.91 -12.86 12.26
N VAL A 31 24.21 -11.76 11.56
CA VAL A 31 25.22 -11.77 10.48
C VAL A 31 26.61 -12.11 11.04
N ARG A 32 26.98 -11.57 12.21
CA ARG A 32 28.26 -11.92 12.86
C ARG A 32 28.32 -13.37 13.29
N GLU A 33 27.25 -13.92 13.85
CA GLU A 33 27.21 -15.32 14.24
C GLU A 33 27.28 -16.24 13.01
N SER A 34 26.54 -15.91 11.95
CA SER A 34 26.59 -16.64 10.67
C SER A 34 27.98 -16.56 10.04
N ALA A 35 28.61 -15.39 10.02
CA ALA A 35 29.98 -15.21 9.54
C ALA A 35 30.98 -16.03 10.38
N LYS A 36 30.83 -16.06 11.71
CA LYS A 36 31.66 -16.88 12.60
C LYS A 36 31.49 -18.38 12.33
N ARG A 37 30.25 -18.84 12.13
CA ARG A 37 29.99 -20.25 11.76
C ARG A 37 30.62 -20.57 10.41
N PHE A 38 30.43 -19.71 9.41
CA PHE A 38 31.03 -19.90 8.10
C PHE A 38 32.55 -19.94 8.15
N GLU A 39 33.17 -19.03 8.90
CA GLU A 39 34.61 -19.01 9.11
C GLU A 39 35.09 -20.31 9.75
N HIS A 40 34.38 -20.80 10.77
CA HIS A 40 34.80 -21.97 11.51
C HIS A 40 34.57 -23.28 10.74
N GLU A 41 33.42 -23.43 10.09
CA GLU A 41 33.00 -24.65 9.40
C GLU A 41 33.57 -24.79 7.99
N TYR A 42 33.81 -23.69 7.27
CA TYR A 42 34.24 -23.73 5.87
C TYR A 42 35.61 -23.08 5.64
N ALA A 43 35.82 -21.87 6.16
CA ALA A 43 37.05 -21.13 5.84
C ALA A 43 38.30 -21.77 6.49
N ARG A 44 38.23 -22.08 7.79
CA ARG A 44 39.33 -22.71 8.53
C ARG A 44 39.77 -24.07 7.97
N PRO A 45 38.87 -25.07 7.78
CA PRO A 45 39.29 -26.36 7.25
C PRO A 45 39.80 -26.23 5.81
N GLY A 46 39.19 -25.37 5.00
CA GLY A 46 39.64 -25.09 3.64
C GLY A 46 41.08 -24.54 3.61
N MET A 47 41.38 -23.54 4.45
CA MET A 47 42.74 -23.00 4.56
C MET A 47 43.76 -24.04 5.06
N ASN A 48 43.41 -24.82 6.08
CA ASN A 48 44.31 -25.85 6.60
C ASN A 48 44.59 -26.94 5.57
N MET A 49 43.59 -27.34 4.78
CA MET A 49 43.78 -28.25 3.65
C MET A 49 44.68 -27.64 2.57
N LEU A 50 44.49 -26.35 2.26
CA LEU A 50 45.29 -25.65 1.27
C LEU A 50 46.77 -25.57 1.67
N LEU A 51 47.04 -25.24 2.94
CA LEU A 51 48.39 -25.19 3.51
C LEU A 51 49.06 -26.57 3.46
N THR A 52 48.35 -27.61 3.93
CA THR A 52 48.86 -28.99 3.91
C THR A 52 49.15 -29.47 2.48
N ALA A 53 48.30 -29.11 1.50
CA ALA A 53 48.51 -29.42 0.09
C ALA A 53 49.72 -28.67 -0.52
N TYR A 54 49.98 -27.44 -0.07
CA TYR A 54 51.15 -26.67 -0.48
C TYR A 54 52.46 -27.28 0.04
N GLU A 55 52.49 -27.72 1.30
CA GLU A 55 53.66 -28.38 1.89
C GLU A 55 54.00 -29.68 1.17
N ARG A 56 52.99 -30.47 0.79
CA ARG A 56 53.20 -31.77 0.14
C ARG A 56 53.64 -31.64 -1.32
N HIS A 57 53.06 -30.71 -2.08
CA HIS A 57 53.30 -30.56 -3.52
C HIS A 57 53.26 -29.10 -4.00
N PRO A 58 54.31 -28.29 -3.73
CA PRO A 58 54.28 -26.84 -3.92
C PRO A 58 54.08 -26.41 -5.38
N VAL A 59 54.62 -27.17 -6.35
CA VAL A 59 54.52 -26.86 -7.79
C VAL A 59 53.11 -27.04 -8.34
N ARG A 60 52.39 -28.09 -7.90
CA ARG A 60 51.01 -28.34 -8.34
C ARG A 60 50.05 -27.34 -7.72
N SER A 61 50.22 -27.07 -6.42
CA SER A 61 49.34 -26.17 -5.67
C SER A 61 49.44 -24.72 -6.16
N SER A 62 50.63 -24.23 -6.54
CA SER A 62 50.79 -22.89 -7.12
C SER A 62 50.17 -22.77 -8.52
N PHE A 63 50.32 -23.79 -9.38
CA PHE A 63 49.66 -23.82 -10.68
C PHE A 63 48.12 -23.78 -10.55
N LEU A 64 47.54 -24.60 -9.67
CA LEU A 64 46.11 -24.60 -9.37
C LEU A 64 45.63 -23.26 -8.81
N GLY A 65 46.42 -22.64 -7.92
CA GLY A 65 46.09 -21.32 -7.35
C GLY A 65 46.03 -20.22 -8.40
N VAL A 66 47.02 -20.16 -9.31
CA VAL A 66 47.03 -19.19 -10.41
C VAL A 66 45.90 -19.47 -11.40
N LEU A 67 45.66 -20.74 -11.76
CA LEU A 67 44.55 -21.12 -12.64
C LEU A 67 43.21 -20.73 -12.03
N PHE A 68 43.02 -20.98 -10.74
CA PHE A 68 41.83 -20.59 -10.00
C PHE A 68 41.66 -19.06 -9.99
N ALA A 69 42.72 -18.32 -9.66
CA ALA A 69 42.72 -16.85 -9.66
C ALA A 69 42.47 -16.25 -11.05
N LEU A 70 42.93 -16.90 -12.12
CA LEU A 70 42.62 -16.47 -13.48
C LEU A 70 41.21 -16.87 -13.92
N SER A 71 40.65 -17.98 -13.40
CA SER A 71 39.29 -18.44 -13.71
C SER A 71 38.20 -17.72 -12.92
N ILE A 72 38.53 -17.17 -11.73
CA ILE A 72 37.55 -16.48 -10.90
C ILE A 72 37.14 -15.15 -11.55
N LEU A 73 38.07 -14.47 -12.25
CA LEU A 73 37.79 -13.22 -12.97
C LEU A 73 36.69 -13.37 -14.04
N PRO A 74 36.79 -14.29 -15.03
CA PRO A 74 35.74 -14.49 -16.03
C PRO A 74 34.46 -15.03 -15.41
N THR A 75 34.54 -15.82 -14.33
CA THR A 75 33.36 -16.32 -13.61
C THR A 75 32.59 -15.17 -12.94
N LEU A 76 33.28 -14.28 -12.22
CA LEU A 76 32.65 -13.08 -11.64
C LEU A 76 32.12 -12.15 -12.72
N ALA A 77 32.86 -11.95 -13.81
CA ALA A 77 32.41 -11.12 -14.93
C ALA A 77 31.12 -11.68 -15.54
N PHE A 78 31.03 -13.00 -15.72
CA PHE A 78 29.83 -13.67 -16.21
C PHE A 78 28.64 -13.52 -15.25
N ILE A 79 28.86 -13.76 -13.95
CA ILE A 79 27.81 -13.59 -12.92
C ILE A 79 27.33 -12.13 -12.88
N GLY A 80 28.26 -11.18 -12.86
CA GLY A 80 27.94 -9.75 -12.85
C GLY A 80 27.19 -9.31 -14.10
N PHE A 81 27.62 -9.75 -15.29
CA PHE A 81 26.93 -9.46 -16.53
C PHE A 81 25.53 -10.10 -16.59
N SER A 82 25.39 -11.35 -16.13
CA SER A 82 24.09 -12.04 -16.06
C SER A 82 23.12 -11.30 -15.14
N LEU A 83 23.56 -10.90 -13.93
CA LEU A 83 22.77 -10.08 -13.02
C LEU A 83 22.41 -8.73 -13.63
N PHE A 84 23.35 -8.07 -14.30
CA PHE A 84 23.10 -6.79 -14.97
C PHE A 84 22.01 -6.92 -16.05
N VAL A 85 22.10 -7.95 -16.90
CA VAL A 85 21.08 -8.22 -17.93
C VAL A 85 19.72 -8.53 -17.28
N PHE A 86 19.70 -9.31 -16.20
CA PHE A 86 18.47 -9.63 -15.49
C PHE A 86 17.81 -8.38 -14.87
N THR A 87 18.58 -7.55 -14.15
CA THR A 87 18.08 -6.31 -13.55
C THR A 87 17.60 -5.30 -14.59
N THR A 88 18.36 -5.13 -15.68
CA THR A 88 17.95 -4.22 -16.78
C THR A 88 16.67 -4.69 -17.45
N CYS A 89 16.50 -6.01 -17.66
CA CYS A 89 15.27 -6.59 -18.19
C CYS A 89 14.06 -6.28 -17.29
N ILE A 90 14.18 -6.50 -15.97
CA ILE A 90 13.12 -6.18 -15.00
C ILE A 90 12.79 -4.69 -15.03
N PHE A 91 13.81 -3.82 -15.06
CA PHE A 91 13.61 -2.37 -15.07
C PHE A 91 12.86 -1.91 -16.33
N ILE A 92 13.22 -2.46 -17.50
CA ILE A 92 12.52 -2.18 -18.76
C ILE A 92 11.08 -2.68 -18.69
N ALA A 93 10.84 -3.89 -18.18
CA ALA A 93 9.49 -4.44 -18.04
C ALA A 93 8.61 -3.59 -17.12
N LEU A 94 9.13 -3.17 -15.96
CA LEU A 94 8.42 -2.30 -15.02
C LEU A 94 8.13 -0.93 -15.63
N THR A 95 9.12 -0.31 -16.29
CA THR A 95 8.96 0.98 -16.94
C THR A 95 7.90 0.91 -18.04
N GLY A 96 7.94 -0.14 -18.87
CA GLY A 96 6.94 -0.39 -19.90
C GLY A 96 5.55 -0.59 -19.31
N ALA A 97 5.41 -1.39 -18.25
CA ALA A 97 4.14 -1.59 -17.56
C ALA A 97 3.55 -0.29 -17.00
N ILE A 98 4.38 0.58 -16.41
CA ILE A 98 3.96 1.88 -15.90
C ILE A 98 3.47 2.78 -17.04
N ILE A 99 4.22 2.86 -18.15
CA ILE A 99 3.85 3.68 -19.31
C ILE A 99 2.52 3.20 -19.91
N VAL A 100 2.36 1.89 -20.10
CA VAL A 100 1.11 1.31 -20.63
C VAL A 100 -0.05 1.55 -19.69
N SER A 101 0.13 1.35 -18.38
CA SER A 101 -0.90 1.62 -17.38
C SER A 101 -1.32 3.09 -17.38
N ALA A 102 -0.36 4.01 -17.39
CA ALA A 102 -0.62 5.45 -17.45
C ALA A 102 -1.36 5.84 -18.75
N ALA A 103 -0.98 5.26 -19.89
CA ALA A 103 -1.65 5.49 -21.16
C ALA A 103 -3.11 5.00 -21.13
N VAL A 104 -3.38 3.83 -20.56
CA VAL A 104 -4.74 3.30 -20.38
C VAL A 104 -5.57 4.20 -19.46
N VAL A 105 -5.00 4.63 -18.33
CA VAL A 105 -5.69 5.56 -17.40
C VAL A 105 -6.02 6.88 -18.09
N LEU A 106 -5.07 7.46 -18.83
CA LEU A 106 -5.32 8.68 -19.61
C LEU A 106 -6.39 8.45 -20.70
N ALA A 107 -6.32 7.34 -21.43
CA ALA A 107 -7.31 7.00 -22.46
C ALA A 107 -8.71 6.82 -21.87
N CYS A 108 -8.85 6.22 -20.69
CA CYS A 108 -10.12 6.05 -19.98
C CYS A 108 -10.62 7.36 -19.32
N SER A 109 -9.72 8.28 -18.98
CA SER A 109 -10.10 9.55 -18.35
C SER A 109 -10.90 10.47 -19.30
N VAL A 110 -10.58 10.45 -20.60
CA VAL A 110 -11.26 11.28 -21.61
C VAL A 110 -12.76 10.98 -21.72
N PRO A 111 -13.22 9.73 -21.96
CA PRO A 111 -14.64 9.42 -22.02
C PRO A 111 -15.32 9.63 -20.66
N PHE A 112 -14.62 9.41 -19.53
CA PHE A 112 -15.17 9.67 -18.21
C PHE A 112 -15.48 11.15 -18.00
N VAL A 113 -14.55 12.05 -18.34
CA VAL A 113 -14.79 13.51 -18.29
C VAL A 113 -15.92 13.90 -19.24
N ALA A 114 -15.98 13.32 -20.44
CA ALA A 114 -17.07 13.59 -21.38
C ALA A 114 -18.45 13.20 -20.80
N ILE A 115 -18.56 12.03 -20.16
CA ILE A 115 -19.80 11.59 -19.49
C ILE A 115 -20.16 12.53 -18.34
N LEU A 116 -19.19 12.97 -17.54
CA LEU A 116 -19.45 13.95 -16.47
C LEU A 116 -19.97 15.28 -17.01
N VAL A 117 -19.42 15.77 -18.12
CA VAL A 117 -19.92 16.99 -18.79
C VAL A 117 -21.35 16.79 -19.30
N VAL A 118 -21.66 15.65 -19.91
CA VAL A 118 -23.02 15.33 -20.37
C VAL A 118 -24.00 15.26 -19.19
N LEU A 119 -23.62 14.59 -18.09
CA LEU A 119 -24.41 14.50 -16.87
C LEU A 119 -24.63 15.88 -16.23
N LEU A 120 -23.61 16.75 -16.24
CA LEU A 120 -23.71 18.12 -15.76
C LEU A 120 -24.72 18.91 -16.60
N CYS A 121 -24.61 18.86 -17.93
CA CYS A 121 -25.56 19.50 -18.84
C CYS A 121 -26.99 18.98 -18.63
N PHE A 122 -27.15 17.66 -18.49
CA PHE A 122 -28.44 17.03 -18.23
C PHE A 122 -29.04 17.46 -16.88
N SER A 123 -28.20 17.53 -15.84
CA SER A 123 -28.59 18.03 -14.52
C SER A 123 -29.05 19.49 -14.59
N LEU A 124 -28.27 20.37 -15.23
CA LEU A 124 -28.64 21.77 -15.43
C LEU A 124 -29.95 21.92 -16.21
N PHE A 125 -30.14 21.11 -17.25
CA PHE A 125 -31.38 21.09 -18.03
C PHE A 125 -32.57 20.63 -17.19
N MET A 126 -32.44 19.55 -16.42
CA MET A 126 -33.49 19.05 -15.52
C MET A 126 -33.82 20.07 -14.43
N THR A 127 -32.82 20.68 -13.80
CA THR A 127 -33.02 21.72 -12.79
C THR A 127 -33.68 22.95 -13.39
N GLY A 128 -33.21 23.41 -14.55
CA GLY A 128 -33.81 24.55 -15.27
C GLY A 128 -35.25 24.27 -15.69
N SER A 129 -35.52 23.07 -16.23
CA SER A 129 -36.85 22.61 -16.61
C SER A 129 -37.78 22.51 -15.41
N GLY A 130 -37.31 21.95 -14.28
CA GLY A 130 -38.08 21.86 -13.04
C GLY A 130 -38.44 23.23 -12.47
N ILE A 131 -37.46 24.16 -12.43
CA ILE A 131 -37.70 25.56 -12.02
C ILE A 131 -38.70 26.22 -12.98
N GLY A 132 -38.52 26.05 -14.29
CA GLY A 132 -39.41 26.58 -15.31
C GLY A 132 -40.84 26.06 -15.19
N ALA A 133 -41.02 24.75 -15.05
CA ALA A 133 -42.30 24.10 -14.85
C ALA A 133 -42.98 24.54 -13.54
N TYR A 134 -42.22 24.66 -12.45
CA TYR A 134 -42.71 25.18 -11.19
C TYR A 134 -43.21 26.63 -11.32
N LEU A 135 -42.41 27.51 -11.94
CA LEU A 135 -42.80 28.90 -12.17
C LEU A 135 -44.02 29.01 -13.08
N PHE A 136 -44.06 28.19 -14.14
CA PHE A 136 -45.18 28.15 -15.08
C PHE A 136 -46.46 27.67 -14.40
N PHE A 137 -46.40 26.56 -13.66
CA PHE A 137 -47.54 26.04 -12.90
C PHE A 137 -48.05 27.06 -11.90
N ARG A 138 -47.15 27.69 -11.14
CA ARG A 138 -47.49 28.74 -10.18
C ARG A 138 -48.17 29.95 -10.85
N LEU A 139 -47.66 30.38 -12.00
CA LEU A 139 -48.26 31.48 -12.77
C LEU A 139 -49.66 31.09 -13.28
N LEU A 140 -49.85 29.85 -13.73
CA LEU A 140 -51.13 29.33 -14.18
C LEU A 140 -52.17 29.33 -13.05
N VAL A 141 -51.77 28.94 -11.84
CA VAL A 141 -52.62 29.02 -10.63
C VAL A 141 -52.99 30.47 -10.32
N LEU A 142 -52.04 31.42 -10.34
CA LEU A 142 -52.33 32.85 -10.09
C LEU A 142 -53.28 33.44 -11.15
N VAL A 143 -53.05 33.15 -12.43
CA VAL A 143 -53.89 33.64 -13.53
C VAL A 143 -55.32 33.09 -13.42
N ARG A 144 -55.48 31.85 -12.97
CA ARG A 144 -56.79 31.22 -12.77
C ARG A 144 -57.55 31.83 -11.59
N ASN A 145 -56.86 32.23 -10.52
CA ASN A 145 -57.50 32.76 -9.31
C ASN A 145 -57.80 34.27 -9.42
N ASP A 146 -56.86 35.08 -9.90
CA ASP A 146 -56.94 36.56 -9.86
C ASP A 146 -57.19 37.20 -11.23
N GLY A 147 -57.27 36.39 -12.29
CA GLY A 147 -57.37 36.85 -13.68
C GLY A 147 -56.01 37.21 -14.30
N ALA A 148 -55.94 37.18 -15.64
CA ALA A 148 -54.69 37.28 -16.39
C ALA A 148 -53.89 38.56 -16.13
N ARG A 149 -54.58 39.70 -15.95
CA ARG A 149 -53.93 41.01 -15.80
C ARG A 149 -53.35 41.24 -14.40
N ALA A 150 -54.07 40.82 -13.35
CA ALA A 150 -53.61 40.97 -11.97
C ALA A 150 -52.55 39.94 -11.60
N GLY A 151 -52.69 38.70 -12.08
CA GLY A 151 -51.75 37.61 -11.79
C GLY A 151 -50.32 37.88 -12.25
N ILE A 152 -50.14 38.41 -13.47
CA ILE A 152 -48.79 38.70 -14.02
C ILE A 152 -48.11 39.84 -13.24
N ALA A 153 -48.86 40.89 -12.90
CA ALA A 153 -48.35 42.04 -12.16
C ALA A 153 -47.97 41.66 -10.71
N GLY A 154 -48.77 40.81 -10.07
CA GLY A 154 -48.46 40.26 -8.75
C GLY A 154 -47.20 39.39 -8.77
N TRP A 155 -47.10 38.47 -9.73
CA TRP A 155 -45.97 37.55 -9.88
C TRP A 155 -44.63 38.27 -10.10
N THR A 156 -44.59 39.29 -10.97
CA THR A 156 -43.35 40.05 -11.23
C THR A 156 -42.90 40.82 -10.00
N ARG A 157 -43.84 41.41 -9.24
CA ARG A 157 -43.54 42.13 -8.01
C ARG A 157 -42.96 41.19 -6.95
N GLU A 158 -43.55 40.00 -6.78
CA GLU A 158 -43.10 38.99 -5.81
C GLU A 158 -41.75 38.36 -6.18
N THR A 159 -41.54 38.07 -7.47
CA THR A 159 -40.26 37.50 -7.95
C THR A 159 -39.13 38.51 -7.80
N LYS A 160 -39.39 39.79 -8.08
CA LYS A 160 -38.43 40.88 -7.90
C LYS A 160 -38.06 41.10 -6.43
N THR A 161 -39.00 40.99 -5.49
CA THR A 161 -38.69 41.10 -4.06
C THR A 161 -37.88 39.90 -3.54
N ARG A 162 -38.12 38.68 -4.05
CA ARG A 162 -37.35 37.49 -3.67
C ARG A 162 -35.91 37.50 -4.20
N ILE A 163 -35.69 37.89 -5.46
CA ILE A 163 -34.33 37.96 -6.04
C ILE A 163 -33.49 39.07 -5.39
N ARG A 164 -34.13 40.19 -5.03
CA ARG A 164 -33.45 41.36 -4.48
C ARG A 164 -33.27 41.34 -2.95
N SER A 165 -33.85 40.35 -2.27
CA SER A 165 -33.65 40.13 -0.83
C SER A 165 -32.80 38.87 -0.59
N PRO A 166 -31.51 38.87 -0.94
CA PRO A 166 -30.62 37.83 -0.45
C PRO A 166 -30.52 37.98 1.07
N ALA A 167 -31.21 37.09 1.78
CA ALA A 167 -30.93 36.70 3.16
C ALA A 167 -30.46 37.82 4.10
N SER A 168 -31.32 38.80 4.36
CA SER A 168 -31.38 39.41 5.68
C SER A 168 -32.55 38.79 6.42
N GLN A 169 -32.51 37.46 6.60
CA GLN A 169 -33.25 36.87 7.71
C GLN A 169 -32.34 37.10 8.92
N PRO A 170 -32.59 38.11 9.77
CA PRO A 170 -32.03 38.05 11.10
C PRO A 170 -32.51 36.71 11.66
N GLN A 171 -31.57 35.84 12.01
CA GLN A 171 -31.84 34.76 12.94
C GLN A 171 -32.63 35.41 14.07
N GLN A 172 -33.94 35.15 14.08
CA GLN A 172 -34.75 35.31 15.25
C GLN A 172 -34.07 34.36 16.22
N GLN A 173 -33.21 34.92 17.07
CA GLN A 173 -32.71 34.29 18.27
C GLN A 173 -33.94 33.62 18.88
N VAL A 174 -34.03 32.31 18.71
CA VAL A 174 -34.71 31.47 19.68
C VAL A 174 -33.85 31.69 20.91
N LYS A 175 -34.22 32.72 21.67
CA LYS A 175 -34.00 32.81 23.09
C LYS A 175 -34.73 31.59 23.62
N GLU A 176 -34.04 30.46 23.58
CA GLU A 176 -34.38 29.29 24.35
C GLU A 176 -34.19 29.76 25.79
N ASP A 177 -35.31 30.11 26.41
CA ASP A 177 -35.39 30.45 27.82
C ASP A 177 -34.83 29.25 28.60
N THR A 178 -33.54 29.36 28.89
CA THR A 178 -32.83 28.57 29.88
C THR A 178 -33.27 29.09 31.24
N ASN A 179 -34.37 28.54 31.75
CA ASN A 179 -34.79 28.51 33.14
C ASN A 179 -35.91 27.44 33.16
N GLU A 180 -35.86 26.31 33.86
CA GLU A 180 -35.44 25.99 35.22
C GLU A 180 -35.11 24.49 35.26
N GLU A 181 -33.97 24.10 35.83
CA GLU A 181 -33.93 23.47 37.17
C GLU A 181 -34.52 22.04 37.19
N HIS A 182 -33.68 21.05 36.89
CA HIS A 182 -33.81 19.74 37.54
C HIS A 182 -32.42 19.23 37.93
N ALA A 183 -32.08 19.53 39.18
CA ALA A 183 -30.98 18.91 39.88
C ALA A 183 -31.33 17.46 40.27
N LEU A 184 -30.27 16.68 40.53
CA LEU A 184 -30.22 15.35 41.15
C LEU A 184 -30.45 14.20 40.13
N ASP A 185 -29.58 13.24 39.89
CA ASP A 185 -28.51 12.64 40.71
C ASP A 185 -27.51 11.85 39.84
N GLU A 186 -26.28 11.75 40.37
CA GLU A 186 -25.42 10.55 40.47
C GLU A 186 -24.94 9.77 39.21
N ASP A 187 -23.61 9.77 39.11
CA ASP A 187 -22.74 8.60 38.99
C ASP A 187 -22.77 7.69 37.75
N ALA A 188 -21.68 7.80 36.98
CA ALA A 188 -20.79 6.71 36.53
C ALA A 188 -20.15 7.13 35.21
N ALA A 189 -18.91 7.62 35.26
CA ALA A 189 -17.75 6.78 34.99
C ALA A 189 -17.71 6.19 33.57
N SER A 190 -16.69 6.66 32.84
CA SER A 190 -15.79 5.82 32.06
C SER A 190 -16.05 5.66 30.56
N ASP A 191 -14.91 5.74 29.86
CA ASP A 191 -14.58 5.17 28.56
C ASP A 191 -14.98 6.01 27.34
N GLY A 192 -14.07 6.68 26.62
CA GLY A 192 -12.77 6.17 26.18
C GLY A 192 -12.83 6.03 24.65
N SER A 193 -12.97 7.16 23.94
CA SER A 193 -13.04 7.19 22.48
C SER A 193 -11.64 7.23 21.88
N ASP A 194 -11.01 6.06 21.83
CA ASP A 194 -9.83 5.80 21.00
C ASP A 194 -10.25 5.04 19.75
N THR A 195 -10.49 5.77 18.66
CA THR A 195 -10.65 5.19 17.33
C THR A 195 -9.28 4.79 16.80
N PHE A 196 -8.78 3.65 17.28
CA PHE A 196 -7.56 3.01 16.82
C PHE A 196 -7.82 2.38 15.43
N THR A 197 -7.24 2.96 14.39
CA THR A 197 -7.09 2.31 13.08
C THR A 197 -6.10 1.15 13.22
N ALA A 198 -6.63 -0.02 13.57
CA ALA A 198 -5.91 -1.28 13.50
C ALA A 198 -5.57 -1.58 12.03
N VAL A 199 -4.37 -1.20 11.62
CA VAL A 199 -3.70 -1.82 10.48
C VAL A 199 -3.42 -3.25 10.91
N SER A 200 -4.28 -4.18 10.50
CA SER A 200 -4.01 -5.61 10.55
C SER A 200 -2.76 -5.90 9.73
N ALA A 201 -1.60 -5.84 10.38
CA ALA A 201 -0.47 -6.65 9.99
C ALA A 201 -0.88 -8.11 10.24
N VAL A 202 -1.43 -8.74 9.20
CA VAL A 202 -1.51 -10.20 9.11
C VAL A 202 -0.08 -10.70 9.12
N VAL A 203 0.45 -10.92 10.33
CA VAL A 203 1.61 -11.76 10.57
C VAL A 203 1.13 -13.17 10.30
N PHE A 204 1.38 -13.62 9.06
CA PHE A 204 1.18 -14.99 8.67
C PHE A 204 2.29 -15.81 9.34
N ASP A 205 2.02 -16.27 10.56
CA ASP A 205 2.83 -17.27 11.23
C ASP A 205 2.55 -18.60 10.52
N GLN A 206 3.37 -18.93 9.52
CA GLN A 206 3.38 -20.28 8.98
C GLN A 206 4.16 -21.15 9.96
N PRO A 207 3.50 -22.11 10.65
CA PRO A 207 4.24 -23.20 11.25
C PRO A 207 4.91 -23.97 10.12
N VAL A 208 6.24 -23.93 10.09
CA VAL A 208 7.06 -24.84 9.29
C VAL A 208 6.73 -26.24 9.79
N LYS A 209 5.75 -26.87 9.14
CA LYS A 209 5.48 -28.30 9.26
C LYS A 209 6.66 -28.97 8.58
N SER A 210 7.66 -29.30 9.38
CA SER A 210 8.74 -30.21 9.00
C SER A 210 8.12 -31.56 8.67
N GLU A 211 7.82 -31.78 7.39
CA GLU A 211 7.59 -33.11 6.87
C GLU A 211 8.89 -33.92 7.05
N PRO A 212 8.82 -35.12 7.65
CA PRO A 212 9.94 -36.03 7.61
C PRO A 212 10.16 -36.42 6.15
N SER A 213 11.36 -36.12 5.66
CA SER A 213 11.88 -36.64 4.40
C SER A 213 11.80 -38.17 4.42
N GLU A 214 10.69 -38.73 3.92
CA GLU A 214 10.62 -40.14 3.56
C GLU A 214 11.73 -40.40 2.55
N GLY A 215 12.70 -41.18 3.01
CA GLY A 215 13.78 -41.69 2.18
C GLY A 215 13.16 -42.48 1.03
N SER A 216 13.20 -41.88 -0.15
CA SER A 216 13.12 -42.61 -1.40
C SER A 216 14.35 -43.51 -1.46
N GLY A 217 14.18 -44.73 -0.97
CA GLY A 217 15.04 -45.84 -1.30
C GLY A 217 14.87 -46.11 -2.79
N GLU A 218 15.74 -45.51 -3.59
CA GLU A 218 16.04 -46.03 -4.92
C GLU A 218 16.69 -47.39 -4.72
N GLU A 219 15.83 -48.41 -4.77
CA GLU A 219 16.18 -49.78 -5.08
C GLU A 219 17.02 -49.77 -6.36
N LEU A 220 18.34 -49.85 -6.20
CA LEU A 220 19.26 -50.16 -7.27
C LEU A 220 18.97 -51.59 -7.70
N GLY A 221 18.03 -51.72 -8.64
CA GLY A 221 17.76 -52.96 -9.37
C GLY A 221 19.04 -53.39 -10.08
N ILE A 222 19.72 -54.36 -9.48
CA ILE A 222 20.81 -55.11 -10.11
C ILE A 222 20.15 -55.92 -11.23
N PRO A 223 20.48 -55.70 -12.52
CA PRO A 223 20.01 -56.59 -13.57
C PRO A 223 20.64 -57.97 -13.38
N ASP A 224 19.78 -58.94 -13.12
CA ASP A 224 20.07 -60.37 -13.08
C ASP A 224 20.59 -60.81 -14.46
N LEU A 225 21.92 -60.92 -14.57
CA LEU A 225 22.61 -61.54 -15.70
C LEU A 225 22.49 -63.07 -15.57
N SER A 226 21.27 -63.57 -15.76
CA SER A 226 21.04 -65.00 -15.89
C SER A 226 21.44 -65.46 -17.29
N LEU A 227 22.69 -65.94 -17.34
CA LEU A 227 23.21 -67.01 -18.18
C LEU A 227 22.18 -67.72 -19.07
N LYS A 228 22.17 -67.34 -20.34
CA LYS A 228 21.61 -68.16 -21.41
C LYS A 228 22.64 -69.25 -21.73
N GLU A 229 22.54 -70.36 -21.03
CA GLU A 229 23.35 -71.55 -21.25
C GLU A 229 23.06 -72.11 -22.65
N VAL A 230 24.14 -72.34 -23.38
CA VAL A 230 24.19 -72.97 -24.69
C VAL A 230 24.46 -74.43 -24.46
N GLN A 231 23.47 -75.31 -24.69
CA GLN A 231 23.63 -76.63 -25.33
C GLN A 231 22.29 -77.34 -25.52
#